data_AF-A0A812SAI0-F1
#
_entry.id   AF-A0A812SAI0-F1
#
_cell.length_a   1.000
_cell.length_b   1.000
_cell.length_c   1.000
_cell.angle_alpha   90.00
_cell.angle_beta   90.00
_cell.angle_gamma   90.00
#
_symmetry.space_group_name_H-M   'P 1'
#
loop_
_entity.id
_entity.type
_entity.pdbx_description
1 polymer ?
#
loop_
_entity_poly.entity_id
_entity_poly.type
_entity_poly.pdbx_seq_one_letter_code
_entity_poly.pdbx_strand_id
1 'polypeptide(L)'
;MKRRRGDFVPPRQQVQDVPVWGDFEDLASDLHNSVLDLSYPMADLINVWSRILALRSHWIQLDAEGRVEWPSISPPTKGGKGVNGGRAWTQQSGLRRDAWSQPAQPAGAGPAWSEHGATDQFGGPQRGAEVQANPIDNWKGKLQQAYSKQLGAKAIQKDEISYTIERVGTRFQATVQAPGLSEPFTGDVCSSKKLAEHAAARAAICSDFPQFADAGVSAKPAEPQQNARMKLNEMLSLLLGRQSTKEDTHYEIVPERTGKGQTFVCNLRLVCYEEPMLFQAVGAPTKKLAEQEAAEANSVRLVTFTGAFGEVFVLVHVMVSCLGRPRKALMLKEPAT
;
A
#
# COMPACT_ATOMS: atom_id res chain seq x y z
N MET A 1 -19.67 -60.65 18.10
CA MET A 1 -18.54 -60.30 17.22
C MET A 1 -19.07 -59.77 15.88
N LYS A 2 -19.12 -58.44 15.68
CA LYS A 2 -19.50 -57.79 14.41
C LYS A 2 -18.21 -57.37 13.69
N ARG A 3 -17.80 -58.09 12.65
CA ARG A 3 -16.67 -57.68 11.79
C ARG A 3 -17.12 -56.50 10.92
N ARG A 4 -16.50 -55.33 11.11
CA ARG A 4 -16.66 -54.17 10.24
C ARG A 4 -16.05 -54.52 8.87
N ARG A 5 -16.85 -54.37 7.80
CA ARG A 5 -16.35 -54.45 6.43
C ARG A 5 -15.41 -53.27 6.23
N GLY A 6 -14.14 -53.54 5.92
CA GLY A 6 -13.18 -52.50 5.57
C GLY A 6 -13.62 -51.81 4.29
N ASP A 7 -13.61 -50.49 4.32
CA ASP A 7 -13.94 -49.65 3.18
C ASP A 7 -12.92 -49.90 2.07
N PHE A 8 -13.40 -50.43 0.95
CA PHE A 8 -12.62 -50.62 -0.27
C PHE A 8 -12.37 -49.24 -0.87
N VAL A 9 -11.17 -48.70 -0.65
CA VAL A 9 -10.69 -47.52 -1.36
C VAL A 9 -10.22 -47.99 -2.73
N PRO A 10 -10.92 -47.65 -3.83
CA PRO A 10 -10.47 -48.04 -5.16
C PRO A 10 -9.08 -47.47 -5.44
N PRO A 11 -8.20 -48.21 -6.14
CA PRO A 11 -6.88 -47.72 -6.48
C PRO A 11 -7.00 -46.41 -7.26
N ARG A 12 -6.29 -45.38 -6.78
CA ARG A 12 -6.17 -44.07 -7.44
C ARG A 12 -5.61 -44.35 -8.84
N GLN A 13 -6.46 -44.26 -9.87
CA GLN A 13 -6.00 -44.37 -11.26
C GLN A 13 -4.91 -43.31 -11.44
N GLN A 14 -3.69 -43.76 -11.75
CA GLN A 14 -2.62 -42.86 -12.17
C GLN A 14 -3.10 -42.18 -13.45
N VAL A 15 -3.43 -40.90 -13.34
CA VAL A 15 -3.72 -40.05 -14.49
C VAL A 15 -2.40 -39.94 -15.24
N GLN A 16 -2.28 -40.67 -16.35
CA GLN A 16 -1.12 -40.58 -17.22
C GLN A 16 -1.02 -39.15 -17.76
N ASP A 17 0.16 -38.56 -17.56
CA ASP A 17 0.75 -37.38 -18.20
C ASP A 17 -0.25 -36.42 -18.84
N VAL A 18 -0.72 -35.45 -18.06
CA VAL A 18 -1.40 -34.26 -18.56
C VAL A 18 -0.28 -33.36 -19.14
N PRO A 19 -0.04 -33.32 -20.46
CA PRO A 19 1.12 -32.66 -21.07
C PRO A 19 0.90 -31.14 -21.19
N VAL A 20 0.19 -30.53 -20.26
CA VAL A 20 -0.42 -29.21 -20.46
C VAL A 20 0.51 -28.07 -20.05
N TRP A 21 1.57 -28.34 -19.29
CA TRP A 21 2.56 -27.30 -18.95
C TRP A 21 3.47 -26.95 -20.12
N GLY A 22 3.92 -27.95 -20.88
CA GLY A 22 4.75 -27.73 -22.07
C GLY A 22 4.04 -26.86 -23.10
N ASP A 23 2.77 -27.19 -23.39
CA ASP A 23 1.94 -26.42 -24.32
C ASP A 23 1.75 -24.95 -23.88
N PHE A 24 1.67 -24.69 -22.57
CA PHE A 24 1.57 -23.33 -22.03
C PHE A 24 2.89 -22.57 -22.16
N GLU A 25 4.02 -23.19 -21.83
CA GLU A 25 5.35 -22.58 -21.95
C GLU A 25 5.68 -22.23 -23.41
N ASP A 26 5.35 -23.13 -24.34
CA ASP A 26 5.56 -22.91 -25.77
C ASP A 26 4.68 -21.75 -26.28
N LEU A 27 3.39 -21.72 -25.93
CA LEU A 27 2.49 -20.63 -26.31
C LEU A 27 2.86 -19.29 -25.67
N ALA A 28 3.30 -19.28 -24.42
CA ALA A 28 3.78 -18.08 -23.75
C ALA A 28 5.06 -17.53 -24.41
N SER A 29 5.95 -18.44 -24.83
CA SER A 29 7.16 -18.09 -25.57
C SER A 29 6.83 -17.54 -26.97
N ASP A 30 5.90 -18.17 -27.68
CA ASP A 30 5.40 -17.71 -28.97
C ASP A 30 4.78 -16.31 -28.86
N LEU A 31 3.89 -16.10 -27.87
CA LEU A 31 3.31 -14.78 -27.61
C LEU A 31 4.40 -13.74 -27.36
N HIS A 32 5.38 -14.05 -26.51
CA HIS A 32 6.46 -13.13 -26.21
C HIS A 32 7.24 -12.73 -27.46
N ASN A 33 7.61 -13.69 -28.29
CA ASN A 33 8.34 -13.44 -29.53
C ASN A 33 7.48 -12.65 -30.54
N SER A 34 6.19 -12.97 -30.66
CA SER A 34 5.26 -12.23 -31.51
C SER A 34 5.00 -10.81 -31.06
N VAL A 35 5.00 -10.52 -29.75
CA VAL A 35 4.88 -9.13 -29.23
C VAL A 35 6.13 -8.30 -29.55
N LEU A 36 7.30 -8.94 -29.58
CA LEU A 36 8.56 -8.26 -29.91
C LEU A 36 8.72 -8.02 -31.43
N ASP A 37 8.08 -8.83 -32.26
CA ASP A 37 8.04 -8.65 -33.70
C ASP A 37 6.93 -7.67 -34.11
N LEU A 38 7.29 -6.40 -34.32
CA LEU A 38 6.36 -5.35 -34.75
C LEU A 38 5.74 -5.61 -36.14
N SER A 39 6.22 -6.59 -36.89
CA SER A 39 5.64 -7.01 -38.17
C SER A 39 4.54 -8.07 -38.02
N TYR A 40 4.33 -8.61 -36.81
CA TYR A 40 3.36 -9.66 -36.55
C TYR A 40 1.92 -9.12 -36.66
N PRO A 41 1.02 -9.76 -37.46
CA PRO A 41 -0.35 -9.30 -37.61
C PRO A 41 -1.11 -9.32 -36.27
N MET A 42 -1.82 -8.23 -35.96
CA MET A 42 -2.56 -8.11 -34.71
C MET A 42 -3.65 -9.20 -34.54
N ALA A 43 -4.23 -9.68 -35.64
CA ALA A 43 -5.20 -10.78 -35.63
C ALA A 43 -4.58 -12.09 -35.11
N ASP A 44 -3.33 -12.39 -35.49
CA ASP A 44 -2.63 -13.59 -35.05
C ASP A 44 -2.21 -13.48 -33.59
N LEU A 45 -1.83 -12.27 -33.14
CA LEU A 45 -1.53 -12.03 -31.73
C LEU A 45 -2.76 -12.24 -30.84
N ILE A 46 -3.95 -11.82 -31.29
CA ILE A 46 -5.23 -12.07 -30.61
C ILE A 46 -5.51 -13.58 -30.56
N ASN A 47 -5.20 -14.33 -31.63
CA ASN A 47 -5.41 -15.77 -31.66
C ASN A 47 -4.49 -16.51 -30.67
N VAL A 48 -3.20 -16.16 -30.61
CA VAL A 48 -2.25 -16.72 -29.63
C VAL A 48 -2.70 -16.41 -28.20
N TRP A 49 -3.10 -15.17 -27.93
CA TRP A 49 -3.62 -14.77 -26.63
C TRP A 49 -4.87 -15.55 -26.22
N SER A 50 -5.81 -15.73 -27.16
CA SER A 50 -7.05 -16.49 -26.92
C SER A 50 -6.77 -17.95 -26.54
N ARG A 51 -5.74 -18.56 -27.16
CA ARG A 51 -5.30 -19.92 -26.82
C ARG A 51 -4.69 -20.00 -25.41
N ILE A 52 -3.91 -19.01 -25.00
CA ILE A 52 -3.35 -18.92 -23.64
C ILE A 52 -4.46 -18.81 -22.59
N LEU A 53 -5.48 -17.97 -22.84
CA LEU A 53 -6.62 -17.84 -21.93
C LEU A 53 -7.46 -19.13 -21.83
N ALA A 54 -7.63 -19.84 -22.95
CA ALA A 54 -8.30 -21.14 -22.97
C ALA A 54 -7.53 -22.17 -22.13
N LEU A 55 -6.20 -22.24 -22.27
CA LEU A 55 -5.34 -23.10 -21.46
C LEU A 55 -5.42 -22.74 -19.98
N ARG A 56 -5.34 -21.45 -19.63
CA ARG A 56 -5.50 -21.00 -18.23
C ARG A 56 -6.85 -21.41 -17.65
N SER A 57 -7.93 -21.25 -18.40
CA SER A 57 -9.28 -21.64 -17.96
C SER A 57 -9.37 -23.14 -17.71
N HIS A 58 -8.75 -23.94 -18.59
CA HIS A 58 -8.65 -25.39 -18.41
C HIS A 58 -7.83 -25.77 -17.17
N TRP A 59 -6.73 -25.06 -16.90
CA TRP A 59 -5.91 -25.25 -15.70
C TRP A 59 -6.68 -25.03 -14.40
N ILE A 60 -7.46 -23.94 -14.32
CA ILE A 60 -8.29 -23.63 -13.15
C ILE A 60 -9.32 -24.75 -12.92
N GLN A 61 -9.88 -25.32 -13.98
CA GLN A 61 -10.80 -26.46 -13.87
C GLN A 61 -10.10 -27.71 -13.35
N LEU A 62 -8.94 -28.06 -13.90
CA LEU A 62 -8.17 -29.22 -13.45
C LEU A 62 -7.72 -29.08 -11.99
N ASP A 63 -7.38 -27.87 -11.54
CA ASP A 63 -7.01 -27.57 -10.15
C ASP A 63 -8.22 -27.75 -9.22
N ALA A 64 -9.38 -27.23 -9.61
CA ALA A 64 -10.64 -27.43 -8.87
C ALA A 64 -11.04 -28.92 -8.77
N GLU A 65 -10.70 -29.73 -9.77
CA GLU A 65 -10.88 -31.19 -9.75
C GLU A 65 -9.81 -31.94 -8.94
N GLY A 66 -8.80 -31.24 -8.42
CA GLY A 66 -7.67 -31.85 -7.71
C GLY A 66 -6.80 -32.74 -8.61
N ARG A 67 -6.81 -32.47 -9.92
CA ARG A 67 -6.05 -33.21 -10.95
C ARG A 67 -4.72 -32.54 -11.29
N VAL A 68 -4.50 -31.30 -10.88
CA VAL A 68 -3.22 -30.60 -11.05
C VAL A 68 -2.35 -30.88 -9.85
N GLU A 69 -1.23 -31.56 -10.07
CA GLU A 69 -0.10 -31.51 -9.15
C GLU A 69 0.75 -30.31 -9.53
N TRP A 70 0.63 -29.23 -8.75
CA TRP A 70 1.53 -28.08 -8.90
C TRP A 70 2.96 -28.55 -8.68
N PRO A 71 3.92 -28.19 -9.56
CA PRO A 71 5.32 -28.46 -9.29
C PRO A 71 5.64 -27.87 -7.93
N SER A 72 5.95 -28.73 -6.97
CA SER A 72 6.25 -28.32 -5.60
C SER A 72 7.42 -27.35 -5.66
N ILE A 73 7.15 -26.06 -5.43
CA ILE A 73 8.18 -25.07 -5.18
C ILE A 73 8.69 -25.38 -3.77
N SER A 74 9.49 -26.44 -3.66
CA SER A 74 10.16 -26.78 -2.43
C SER A 74 11.03 -25.58 -2.06
N PRO A 75 10.82 -24.93 -0.90
CA PRO A 75 11.70 -23.88 -0.47
C PRO A 75 13.12 -24.44 -0.44
N PRO A 76 14.14 -23.69 -0.89
CA PRO A 76 15.50 -24.18 -0.91
C PRO A 76 15.87 -24.65 0.51
N THR A 77 16.03 -25.96 0.67
CA THR A 77 16.41 -26.56 1.94
C THR A 77 17.76 -25.99 2.34
N LYS A 78 17.76 -25.12 3.34
CA LYS A 78 18.96 -24.58 3.98
C LYS A 78 19.71 -25.72 4.68
N GLY A 79 20.51 -26.49 3.95
CA GLY A 79 21.23 -27.61 4.54
C GLY A 79 21.92 -28.55 3.57
N GLY A 80 22.73 -28.04 2.65
CA GLY A 80 23.60 -28.87 1.81
C GLY A 80 24.90 -28.14 1.49
N LYS A 81 25.98 -28.47 2.20
CA LYS A 81 27.35 -28.08 1.83
C LYS A 81 27.89 -29.12 0.84
N GLY A 82 28.28 -28.67 -0.35
CA GLY A 82 28.90 -29.49 -1.42
C GLY A 82 27.85 -30.27 -2.21
N VAL A 83 27.86 -30.36 -3.53
CA VAL A 83 28.95 -30.35 -4.52
C VAL A 83 28.40 -29.73 -5.82
N ASN A 84 29.32 -29.17 -6.61
CA ASN A 84 29.18 -28.54 -7.92
C ASN A 84 27.99 -28.97 -8.81
N GLY A 85 27.27 -27.98 -9.35
CA GLY A 85 26.50 -28.11 -10.60
C GLY A 85 24.97 -28.00 -10.49
N GLY A 86 24.43 -26.80 -10.27
CA GLY A 86 22.99 -26.58 -10.41
C GLY A 86 22.59 -25.13 -10.12
N ARG A 87 22.03 -24.44 -11.12
CA ARG A 87 21.68 -23.00 -11.06
C ARG A 87 20.51 -22.77 -10.09
N ALA A 88 20.80 -22.30 -8.89
CA ALA A 88 19.83 -21.74 -7.96
C ALA A 88 19.73 -20.22 -8.16
N TRP A 89 18.52 -19.70 -8.36
CA TRP A 89 18.23 -18.26 -8.40
C TRP A 89 18.18 -17.71 -6.96
N THR A 90 19.32 -17.24 -6.45
CA THR A 90 19.35 -16.43 -5.22
C THR A 90 19.36 -14.95 -5.53
N GLN A 91 18.32 -14.28 -5.04
CA GLN A 91 18.11 -12.85 -5.00
C GLN A 91 19.17 -12.20 -4.07
N GLN A 92 20.27 -11.74 -4.66
CA GLN A 92 21.32 -10.99 -3.95
C GLN A 92 21.27 -9.51 -4.37
N SER A 93 20.48 -8.72 -3.65
CA SER A 93 20.51 -7.26 -3.67
C SER A 93 21.66 -6.77 -2.79
N GLY A 94 22.85 -6.68 -3.38
CA GLY A 94 24.02 -6.03 -2.79
C GLY A 94 24.58 -4.98 -3.73
N LEU A 95 23.96 -3.80 -3.77
CA LEU A 95 24.53 -2.62 -4.44
C LEU A 95 25.72 -2.11 -3.62
N ARG A 96 26.92 -2.54 -4.02
CA ARG A 96 28.17 -1.82 -3.77
C ARG A 96 28.08 -0.44 -4.45
N ARG A 97 28.12 0.63 -3.66
CA ARG A 97 28.44 1.97 -4.14
C ARG A 97 29.95 2.08 -4.22
N ASP A 98 30.49 1.97 -5.43
CA ASP A 98 31.88 2.31 -5.67
C ASP A 98 32.04 3.84 -5.73
N ALA A 99 32.99 4.28 -4.90
CA ALA A 99 33.79 5.49 -4.92
C ALA A 99 33.53 6.51 -6.04
N TRP A 100 32.95 7.65 -5.66
CA TRP A 100 33.20 8.92 -6.32
C TRP A 100 34.23 9.69 -5.50
N SER A 101 35.43 9.86 -6.07
CA SER A 101 36.52 10.64 -5.51
C SER A 101 36.16 12.13 -5.49
N GLN A 102 36.18 12.76 -4.32
CA GLN A 102 36.12 14.21 -4.17
C GLN A 102 37.53 14.80 -4.34
N PRO A 103 37.70 15.94 -5.03
CA PRO A 103 38.94 16.69 -5.01
C PRO A 103 39.09 17.45 -3.68
N ALA A 104 40.33 17.51 -3.20
CA ALA A 104 40.73 18.18 -1.97
C ALA A 104 40.37 19.68 -1.98
N GLN A 105 39.79 20.16 -0.87
CA GLN A 105 39.66 21.59 -0.57
C GLN A 105 40.86 22.05 0.29
N PRO A 106 41.40 23.25 0.05
CA PRO A 106 42.52 23.79 0.81
C PRO A 106 42.09 24.33 2.18
N ALA A 107 42.98 24.17 3.15
CA ALA A 107 42.87 24.71 4.50
C ALA A 107 42.85 26.25 4.47
N GLY A 108 41.75 26.84 4.93
CA GLY A 108 41.59 28.27 5.14
C GLY A 108 41.06 28.54 6.55
N ALA A 109 41.90 29.12 7.39
CA ALA A 109 41.56 29.59 8.72
C ALA A 109 40.60 30.79 8.65
N GLY A 110 39.58 30.81 9.53
CA GLY A 110 38.64 31.92 9.72
C GLY A 110 37.81 31.75 10.99
N PRO A 111 37.32 32.83 11.60
CA PRO A 111 37.46 33.05 13.05
C PRO A 111 36.27 32.64 13.91
N ALA A 112 36.56 32.56 15.21
CA ALA A 112 35.63 32.38 16.31
C ALA A 112 34.44 33.35 16.26
N TRP A 113 33.23 32.81 16.32
CA TRP A 113 31.99 33.52 16.64
C TRP A 113 31.32 32.85 17.83
N SER A 114 30.90 33.72 18.74
CA SER A 114 30.50 33.48 20.11
C SER A 114 29.12 32.82 20.25
N GLU A 115 28.97 32.09 21.35
CA GLU A 115 27.71 31.58 21.92
C GLU A 115 26.66 32.68 22.08
N HIS A 116 25.52 32.54 21.41
CA HIS A 116 24.22 32.98 21.93
C HIS A 116 23.16 31.96 21.53
N GLY A 117 22.39 31.51 22.52
CA GLY A 117 21.39 30.45 22.41
C GLY A 117 20.31 30.76 21.38
N ALA A 118 20.17 29.85 20.43
CA ALA A 118 19.10 29.84 19.44
C ALA A 118 18.12 28.71 19.79
N THR A 119 16.89 29.09 20.06
CA THR A 119 15.72 28.22 20.15
C THR A 119 15.52 27.49 18.83
N ASP A 120 15.55 26.16 18.87
CA ASP A 120 15.30 25.26 17.74
C ASP A 120 13.87 25.39 17.20
N GLN A 121 13.65 26.35 16.30
CA GLN A 121 12.43 26.46 15.50
C GLN A 121 12.58 25.63 14.21
N PHE A 122 12.59 24.30 14.35
CA PHE A 122 12.64 23.35 13.23
C PHE A 122 11.24 23.09 12.65
N GLY A 123 10.83 23.93 11.70
CA GLY A 123 9.72 23.68 10.77
C GLY A 123 10.20 23.13 9.43
N GLY A 124 10.89 21.98 9.42
CA GLY A 124 11.29 21.30 8.19
C GLY A 124 10.16 20.41 7.64
N PRO A 125 9.98 20.31 6.31
CA PRO A 125 8.98 19.41 5.72
C PRO A 125 9.37 17.95 5.97
N GLN A 126 8.71 17.30 6.93
CA GLN A 126 8.90 15.89 7.22
C GLN A 126 8.36 15.03 6.07
N ARG A 127 9.23 14.67 5.11
CA ARG A 127 9.06 13.50 4.24
C ARG A 127 9.80 12.32 4.87
N GLY A 128 9.09 11.51 5.64
CA GLY A 128 9.57 10.22 6.11
C GLY A 128 8.42 9.23 6.07
N ALA A 129 8.58 8.15 5.32
CA ALA A 129 7.62 7.07 5.20
C ALA A 129 7.33 6.48 6.59
N GLU A 130 6.13 6.77 7.10
CA GLU A 130 5.61 6.30 8.38
C GLU A 130 5.12 4.86 8.18
N VAL A 131 5.78 3.92 8.86
CA VAL A 131 5.28 2.54 9.04
C VAL A 131 3.85 2.67 9.58
N GLN A 132 2.88 2.07 8.88
CA GLN A 132 1.47 2.02 9.28
C GLN A 132 1.35 1.40 10.68
N ALA A 133 1.45 2.24 11.70
CA ALA A 133 1.14 1.89 13.06
C ALA A 133 -0.38 1.78 13.17
N ASN A 134 -0.84 0.79 13.94
CA ASN A 134 -2.22 0.68 14.43
C ASN A 134 -2.81 2.05 14.75
N PRO A 135 -4.13 2.28 14.59
CA PRO A 135 -4.75 3.57 14.88
C PRO A 135 -4.35 4.02 16.29
N ILE A 136 -3.35 4.91 16.37
CA ILE A 136 -2.82 5.42 17.62
C ILE A 136 -3.94 6.30 18.15
N ASP A 137 -4.49 5.91 19.30
CA ASP A 137 -5.46 6.71 20.01
C ASP A 137 -4.95 8.15 20.12
N ASN A 138 -5.73 9.10 19.57
CA ASN A 138 -5.38 10.51 19.51
C ASN A 138 -5.55 11.19 20.89
N TRP A 139 -4.78 10.73 21.88
CA TRP A 139 -4.79 11.22 23.26
C TRP A 139 -4.45 12.71 23.36
N LYS A 140 -3.53 13.23 22.53
CA LYS A 140 -3.23 14.67 22.49
C LYS A 140 -4.46 15.51 22.09
N GLY A 141 -5.17 15.08 21.05
CA GLY A 141 -6.41 15.73 20.61
C GLY A 141 -7.53 15.62 21.66
N LYS A 142 -7.66 14.45 22.31
CA LYS A 142 -8.61 14.26 23.41
C LYS A 142 -8.31 15.18 24.60
N LEU A 143 -7.04 15.35 24.96
CA LEU A 143 -6.63 16.25 26.05
C LEU A 143 -6.98 17.70 25.72
N GLN A 144 -6.67 18.15 24.50
CA GLN A 144 -7.04 19.49 24.03
C GLN A 144 -8.56 19.71 24.09
N GLN A 145 -9.34 18.71 23.67
CA GLN A 145 -10.81 18.78 23.73
C GLN A 145 -11.33 18.84 25.17
N ALA A 146 -10.79 18.02 26.06
CA ALA A 146 -11.16 17.98 27.47
C ALA A 146 -10.83 19.32 28.16
N TYR A 147 -9.63 19.82 27.92
CA TYR A 147 -9.13 21.09 28.43
C TYR A 147 -9.96 22.28 27.92
N SER A 148 -10.29 22.32 26.63
CA SER A 148 -11.17 23.36 26.03
C SER A 148 -12.55 23.39 26.68
N LYS A 149 -13.10 22.21 27.01
CA LYS A 149 -14.42 22.08 27.63
C LYS A 149 -14.40 22.57 29.09
N GLN A 150 -13.35 22.27 29.84
CA GLN A 150 -13.21 22.71 31.23
C GLN A 150 -13.07 24.23 31.36
N LEU A 151 -12.36 24.88 30.43
CA LEU A 151 -12.19 26.34 30.42
C LEU A 151 -13.39 27.12 29.83
N GLY A 152 -14.48 26.43 29.48
CA GLY A 152 -15.70 27.06 28.98
C GLY A 152 -15.61 27.54 27.53
N ALA A 153 -15.03 26.73 26.64
CA ALA A 153 -14.91 27.00 25.20
C ALA A 153 -14.05 28.22 24.81
N LYS A 154 -13.16 28.67 25.70
CA LYS A 154 -12.10 29.60 25.31
C LYS A 154 -11.16 28.93 24.32
N ALA A 155 -10.76 29.66 23.28
CA ALA A 155 -9.78 29.18 22.32
C ALA A 155 -8.44 28.97 23.02
N ILE A 156 -7.97 27.71 23.06
CA ILE A 156 -6.67 27.34 23.60
C ILE A 156 -5.57 28.04 22.79
N GLN A 157 -4.63 28.70 23.46
CA GLN A 157 -3.47 29.28 22.80
C GLN A 157 -2.43 28.19 22.47
N LYS A 158 -1.67 28.39 21.39
CA LYS A 158 -0.75 27.37 20.84
C LYS A 158 0.26 26.82 21.87
N ASP A 159 0.63 27.60 22.88
CA ASP A 159 1.66 27.27 23.86
C ASP A 159 1.10 27.02 25.27
N GLU A 160 -0.22 26.84 25.39
CA GLU A 160 -0.88 26.65 26.69
C GLU A 160 -0.69 25.22 27.24
N ILE A 161 -0.59 24.22 26.35
CA ILE A 161 -0.27 22.84 26.73
C ILE A 161 1.16 22.55 26.24
N SER A 162 2.11 22.47 27.17
CA SER A 162 3.52 22.19 26.88
C SER A 162 3.84 20.70 27.11
N TYR A 163 4.71 20.16 26.26
CA TYR A 163 5.23 18.79 26.38
C TYR A 163 6.74 18.85 26.47
N THR A 164 7.29 18.35 27.57
CA THR A 164 8.73 18.19 27.76
C THR A 164 9.09 16.73 27.54
N ILE A 165 10.00 16.45 26.61
CA ILE A 165 10.41 15.07 26.29
C ILE A 165 11.84 14.86 26.75
N GLU A 166 12.03 13.86 27.59
CA GLU A 166 13.33 13.44 28.09
C GLU A 166 13.70 12.06 27.55
N ARG A 167 15.00 11.84 27.33
CA ARG A 167 15.52 10.55 26.88
C ARG A 167 15.92 9.72 28.09
N VAL A 168 15.17 8.65 28.35
CA VAL A 168 15.45 7.70 29.43
C VAL A 168 16.08 6.45 28.81
N GLY A 169 17.42 6.44 28.77
CA GLY A 169 18.20 5.38 28.13
C GLY A 169 18.04 5.35 26.60
N THR A 170 17.51 4.25 26.07
CA THR A 170 17.24 4.08 24.62
C THR A 170 15.81 4.47 24.23
N ARG A 171 15.00 4.94 25.17
CA ARG A 171 13.59 5.25 25.00
C ARG A 171 13.30 6.72 25.35
N PHE A 172 12.05 7.13 25.14
CA PHE A 172 11.58 8.50 25.37
C PHE A 172 10.49 8.50 26.44
N GLN A 173 10.53 9.47 27.35
CA GLN A 173 9.48 9.76 28.30
C GLN A 173 9.05 11.21 28.10
N ALA A 174 7.77 11.50 28.24
CA ALA A 174 7.28 12.87 28.12
C ALA A 174 6.48 13.26 29.37
N THR A 175 6.54 14.53 29.70
CA THR A 175 5.76 15.18 30.75
C THR A 175 4.91 16.28 30.11
N VAL A 176 3.61 16.29 30.39
CA VAL A 176 2.68 17.31 29.92
C VAL A 176 2.33 18.27 31.06
N GLN A 177 2.31 19.57 30.75
CA GLN A 177 1.94 20.63 31.70
C GLN A 177 1.00 21.61 30.99
N ALA A 178 -0.03 22.08 31.69
CA ALA A 178 -0.91 23.14 31.21
C ALA A 178 -1.57 23.89 32.40
N PRO A 179 -1.92 25.17 32.25
CA PRO A 179 -2.65 25.92 33.28
C PRO A 179 -3.97 25.26 33.67
N GLY A 180 -4.19 24.99 34.95
CA GLY A 180 -5.44 24.37 35.41
C GLY A 180 -5.44 22.84 35.33
N LEU A 181 -4.34 22.22 34.89
CA LEU A 181 -4.02 20.87 35.37
C LEU A 181 -3.59 20.93 36.84
N SER A 182 -3.88 19.87 37.58
CA SER A 182 -3.52 19.78 39.00
C SER A 182 -2.01 19.76 39.20
N GLU A 183 -1.28 19.01 38.38
CA GLU A 183 0.17 18.91 38.38
C GLU A 183 0.73 18.52 36.99
N PRO A 184 2.04 18.62 36.75
CA PRO A 184 2.65 18.07 35.53
C PRO A 184 2.54 16.54 35.52
N PHE A 185 2.01 15.98 34.43
CA PHE A 185 1.81 14.53 34.31
C PHE A 185 2.86 13.88 33.45
N THR A 186 3.55 12.89 33.99
CA THR A 186 4.58 12.13 33.27
C THR A 186 4.03 10.81 32.77
N GLY A 187 4.17 10.55 31.47
CA GLY A 187 3.71 9.32 30.83
C GLY A 187 4.68 8.15 30.94
N ASP A 188 4.24 6.99 30.45
CA ASP A 188 5.07 5.79 30.33
C ASP A 188 6.23 5.98 29.34
N VAL A 189 7.33 5.25 29.58
CA VAL A 189 8.52 5.26 28.72
C VAL A 189 8.25 4.51 27.41
N CYS A 190 8.28 5.22 26.27
CA CYS A 190 7.89 4.74 24.95
C CYS A 190 9.06 4.68 23.96
N SER A 191 8.93 3.90 22.87
CA SER A 191 9.96 3.75 21.84
C SER A 191 10.13 4.97 20.92
N SER A 192 9.15 5.86 20.87
CA SER A 192 9.19 7.08 20.04
C SER A 192 8.73 8.31 20.82
N LYS A 193 9.23 9.47 20.42
CA LYS A 193 8.84 10.78 20.96
C LYS A 193 7.33 10.99 20.88
N LYS A 194 6.73 10.69 19.71
CA LYS A 194 5.27 10.79 19.51
C LYS A 194 4.52 9.94 20.55
N LEU A 195 4.85 8.65 20.69
CA LEU A 195 4.17 7.77 21.64
C LEU A 195 4.33 8.23 23.10
N ALA A 196 5.50 8.76 23.47
CA ALA A 196 5.72 9.30 24.80
C ALA A 196 4.79 10.50 25.11
N GLU A 197 4.60 11.42 24.15
CA GLU A 197 3.64 12.53 24.31
C GLU A 197 2.20 12.03 24.46
N HIS A 198 1.81 11.01 23.68
CA HIS A 198 0.47 10.39 23.79
C HIS A 198 0.28 9.73 25.17
N ALA A 199 1.32 9.09 25.72
CA ALA A 199 1.28 8.49 27.05
C ALA A 199 1.13 9.54 28.16
N ALA A 200 1.86 10.66 28.04
CA ALA A 200 1.74 11.78 28.98
C ALA A 200 0.33 12.41 28.94
N ALA A 201 -0.20 12.64 27.73
CA ALA A 201 -1.55 13.16 27.55
C ALA A 201 -2.61 12.22 28.13
N ARG A 202 -2.43 10.90 27.97
CA ARG A 202 -3.31 9.89 28.56
C ARG A 202 -3.29 9.95 30.09
N ALA A 203 -2.11 10.07 30.71
CA ALA A 203 -1.98 10.19 32.16
C ALA A 203 -2.74 11.43 32.69
N ALA A 204 -2.60 12.57 32.03
CA ALA A 204 -3.33 13.79 32.37
C ALA A 204 -4.86 13.63 32.26
N ILE A 205 -5.36 13.00 31.18
CA ILE A 205 -6.79 12.74 31.01
C ILE A 205 -7.32 11.82 32.11
N CYS A 206 -6.60 10.73 32.42
CA CYS A 206 -7.04 9.77 33.43
C CYS A 206 -7.11 10.39 34.84
N SER A 207 -6.24 11.36 35.15
CA SER A 207 -6.24 12.04 36.45
C SER A 207 -7.27 13.16 36.52
N ASP A 208 -7.18 14.16 35.63
CA ASP A 208 -7.94 15.41 35.76
C ASP A 208 -9.26 15.39 34.98
N PHE A 209 -9.43 14.45 34.04
CA PHE A 209 -10.57 14.39 33.13
C PHE A 209 -11.15 12.98 32.97
N PRO A 210 -11.49 12.27 34.07
CA PRO A 210 -11.94 10.88 33.99
C PRO A 210 -13.15 10.67 33.06
N GLN A 211 -14.02 11.66 32.92
CA GLN A 211 -15.16 11.64 32.00
C GLN A 211 -14.77 11.55 30.50
N PHE A 212 -13.53 11.87 30.15
CA PHE A 212 -12.97 11.75 28.80
C PHE A 212 -12.10 10.49 28.62
N ALA A 213 -11.73 9.81 29.70
CA ALA A 213 -10.95 8.58 29.64
C ALA A 213 -11.74 7.45 28.96
N ASP A 214 -13.01 7.29 29.34
CA ASP A 214 -13.88 6.20 28.85
C ASP A 214 -14.54 6.49 27.49
N ALA A 215 -14.58 7.77 27.08
CA ALA A 215 -15.16 8.18 25.80
C ALA A 215 -14.39 7.63 24.58
N GLY A 216 -13.24 6.97 24.79
CA GLY A 216 -12.41 6.36 23.76
C GLY A 216 -12.86 5.00 23.23
N VAL A 217 -13.77 4.29 23.90
CA VAL A 217 -14.14 2.91 23.50
C VAL A 217 -15.49 2.85 22.76
N SER A 218 -16.32 3.90 22.88
CA SER A 218 -17.72 3.87 22.44
C SER A 218 -18.02 4.73 21.21
N ALA A 219 -17.03 5.50 20.72
CA ALA A 219 -17.15 6.05 19.38
C ALA A 219 -16.96 4.87 18.42
N LYS A 220 -18.09 4.26 18.01
CA LYS A 220 -18.16 3.34 16.87
C LYS A 220 -17.17 3.89 15.86
N PRO A 221 -16.04 3.20 15.58
CA PRO A 221 -15.01 3.76 14.73
C PRO A 221 -15.75 4.23 13.51
N ALA A 222 -15.76 5.55 13.29
CA ALA A 222 -16.20 6.10 12.03
C ALA A 222 -15.25 5.43 11.08
N GLU A 223 -15.75 4.36 10.45
CA GLU A 223 -15.02 3.49 9.55
C GLU A 223 -14.17 4.45 8.76
N PRO A 224 -12.82 4.38 8.91
CA PRO A 224 -11.96 5.45 8.46
C PRO A 224 -12.43 5.71 7.05
N GLN A 225 -13.04 6.87 6.83
CA GLN A 225 -13.45 7.34 5.51
C GLN A 225 -12.12 7.61 4.84
N GLN A 226 -11.34 6.54 4.58
CA GLN A 226 -10.25 6.50 3.66
C GLN A 226 -10.88 7.02 2.41
N ASN A 227 -10.55 8.27 2.15
CA ASN A 227 -11.28 9.12 1.24
C ASN A 227 -11.41 8.33 -0.06
N ALA A 228 -12.61 7.91 -0.45
CA ALA A 228 -12.81 7.16 -1.71
C ALA A 228 -12.17 7.92 -2.89
N ARG A 229 -12.05 9.24 -2.76
CA ARG A 229 -11.25 10.15 -3.58
C ARG A 229 -9.76 9.84 -3.66
N MET A 230 -9.09 9.60 -2.53
CA MET A 230 -7.67 9.20 -2.50
C MET A 230 -7.50 7.85 -3.20
N LYS A 231 -8.37 6.88 -2.92
CA LYS A 231 -8.35 5.57 -3.59
C LYS A 231 -8.56 5.70 -5.10
N LEU A 232 -9.51 6.53 -5.52
CA LEU A 232 -9.74 6.84 -6.93
C LEU A 232 -8.51 7.51 -7.57
N ASN A 233 -7.90 8.50 -6.93
CA ASN A 233 -6.71 9.18 -7.45
C ASN A 233 -5.50 8.24 -7.54
N GLU A 234 -5.34 7.35 -6.56
CA GLU A 234 -4.30 6.30 -6.58
C GLU A 234 -4.54 5.34 -7.77
N MET A 235 -5.78 4.89 -7.96
CA MET A 235 -6.14 4.05 -9.11
C MET A 235 -5.93 4.76 -10.45
N LEU A 236 -6.33 6.03 -10.57
CA LEU A 236 -6.09 6.82 -11.77
C LEU A 236 -4.60 6.99 -12.04
N SER A 237 -3.78 7.19 -10.98
CA SER A 237 -2.34 7.31 -11.13
C SER A 237 -1.71 6.02 -11.67
N LEU A 238 -2.21 4.86 -11.24
CA LEU A 238 -1.79 3.56 -11.78
C LEU A 238 -2.23 3.38 -13.24
N LEU A 239 -3.46 3.77 -13.58
CA LEU A 239 -4.01 3.59 -14.93
C LEU A 239 -3.37 4.51 -15.97
N LEU A 240 -3.03 5.74 -15.59
CA LEU A 240 -2.43 6.71 -16.49
C LEU A 240 -0.91 6.57 -16.58
N GLY A 241 -0.28 5.77 -15.71
CA GLY A 241 1.18 5.67 -15.62
C GLY A 241 1.87 6.98 -15.20
N ARG A 242 1.12 7.94 -14.66
CA ARG A 242 1.60 9.23 -14.16
C ARG A 242 0.83 9.63 -12.91
N GLN A 243 1.36 10.57 -12.13
CA GLN A 243 0.61 11.14 -10.99
C GLN A 243 -0.68 11.80 -11.51
N SER A 244 -1.82 11.42 -10.93
CA SER A 244 -3.11 12.05 -11.25
C SER A 244 -3.09 13.53 -10.86
N THR A 245 -3.60 14.39 -11.73
CA THR A 245 -3.75 15.82 -11.46
C THR A 245 -5.21 16.18 -11.21
N LYS A 246 -5.48 17.41 -10.76
CA LYS A 246 -6.85 17.84 -10.44
C LYS A 246 -7.73 17.92 -11.69
N GLU A 247 -7.12 18.09 -12.85
CA GLU A 247 -7.76 18.18 -14.16
C GLU A 247 -8.26 16.81 -14.66
N ASP A 248 -7.73 15.70 -14.12
CA ASP A 248 -8.13 14.35 -14.54
C ASP A 248 -9.54 13.97 -14.04
N THR A 249 -10.02 14.62 -12.98
CA THR A 249 -11.35 14.35 -12.37
C THR A 249 -12.16 15.62 -12.21
N HIS A 250 -13.37 15.65 -12.75
CA HIS A 250 -14.32 16.75 -12.58
C HIS A 250 -15.56 16.28 -11.81
N TYR A 251 -15.87 16.94 -10.69
CA TYR A 251 -17.04 16.65 -9.87
C TYR A 251 -18.07 17.76 -10.07
N GLU A 252 -19.25 17.40 -10.54
CA GLU A 252 -20.40 18.30 -10.65
C GLU A 252 -21.48 17.85 -9.66
N ILE A 253 -21.89 18.73 -8.75
CA ILE A 253 -22.90 18.42 -7.72
C ILE A 253 -24.19 19.13 -8.08
N VAL A 254 -25.23 18.35 -8.33
CA VAL A 254 -26.58 18.84 -8.62
C VAL A 254 -27.44 18.65 -7.37
N PRO A 255 -27.96 19.74 -6.76
CA PRO A 255 -28.94 19.63 -5.68
C PRO A 255 -30.29 19.20 -6.25
N GLU A 256 -30.82 18.10 -5.74
CA GLU A 256 -32.11 17.55 -6.12
C GLU A 256 -33.10 17.68 -4.96
N ARG A 257 -34.31 18.17 -5.23
CA ARG A 257 -35.37 18.25 -4.21
C ARG A 257 -36.17 16.96 -4.23
N THR A 258 -35.84 16.07 -3.30
CA THR A 258 -36.69 14.91 -3.01
C THR A 258 -37.82 15.34 -2.08
N GLY A 259 -39.02 14.76 -2.18
CA GLY A 259 -40.17 15.14 -1.35
C GLY A 259 -39.96 15.05 0.18
N LYS A 260 -38.85 14.46 0.64
CA LYS A 260 -38.44 14.35 2.05
C LYS A 260 -37.25 15.24 2.44
N GLY A 261 -36.74 16.09 1.54
CA GLY A 261 -35.60 16.96 1.81
C GLY A 261 -34.71 17.22 0.58
N GLN A 262 -33.67 18.02 0.76
CA GLN A 262 -32.67 18.26 -0.27
C GLN A 262 -31.64 17.12 -0.28
N THR A 263 -31.51 16.44 -1.41
CA THR A 263 -30.45 15.46 -1.69
C THR A 263 -29.45 16.08 -2.66
N PHE A 264 -28.22 15.58 -2.66
CA PHE A 264 -27.16 16.00 -3.57
C PHE A 264 -26.73 14.82 -4.41
N VAL A 265 -26.84 14.95 -5.73
CA VAL A 265 -26.34 13.97 -6.69
C VAL A 265 -25.01 14.48 -7.22
N CYS A 266 -23.98 13.64 -7.24
CA CYS A 266 -22.68 14.01 -7.79
C CYS A 266 -22.41 13.25 -9.10
N ASN A 267 -22.15 14.00 -10.16
CA ASN A 267 -21.67 13.52 -11.44
C ASN A 267 -20.15 13.63 -11.46
N LEU A 268 -19.45 12.50 -11.47
CA LEU A 268 -18.00 12.41 -11.61
C LEU A 268 -17.64 12.12 -13.06
N ARG A 269 -16.85 13.00 -13.66
CA ARG A 269 -16.34 12.87 -15.03
C ARG A 269 -14.82 12.65 -15.00
N LEU A 270 -14.36 11.58 -15.66
CA LEU A 270 -12.94 11.32 -15.87
C LEU A 270 -12.51 11.92 -17.20
N VAL A 271 -11.72 13.00 -17.17
CA VAL A 271 -11.35 13.79 -18.36
C VAL A 271 -10.08 13.22 -19.04
N CYS A 272 -9.35 12.37 -18.35
CA CYS A 272 -8.13 11.73 -18.87
C CYS A 272 -8.37 10.67 -19.96
N TYR A 273 -9.63 10.34 -20.27
CA TYR A 273 -10.01 9.41 -21.35
C TYR A 273 -10.54 10.19 -22.57
N GLU A 274 -10.27 9.67 -23.77
CA GLU A 274 -10.71 10.25 -25.05
C GLU A 274 -12.23 10.39 -25.12
N GLU A 275 -12.94 9.35 -24.69
CA GLU A 275 -14.36 9.43 -24.38
C GLU A 275 -14.55 9.64 -22.87
N PRO A 276 -15.06 10.81 -22.44
CA PRO A 276 -15.15 11.13 -21.02
C PRO A 276 -16.15 10.20 -20.34
N MET A 277 -15.66 9.36 -19.44
CA MET A 277 -16.53 8.48 -18.66
C MET A 277 -17.27 9.31 -17.60
N LEU A 278 -18.61 9.25 -17.64
CA LEU A 278 -19.50 9.91 -16.70
C LEU A 278 -20.09 8.89 -15.71
N PHE A 279 -19.99 9.20 -14.43
CA PHE A 279 -20.54 8.39 -13.35
C PHE A 279 -21.44 9.24 -12.48
N GLN A 280 -22.65 8.76 -12.22
CA GLN A 280 -23.62 9.43 -11.37
C GLN A 280 -23.77 8.65 -10.05
N ALA A 281 -23.54 9.34 -8.94
CA ALA A 281 -23.79 8.79 -7.60
C ALA A 281 -25.27 8.73 -7.27
N VAL A 282 -25.62 7.92 -6.28
CA VAL A 282 -26.94 7.97 -5.64
C VAL A 282 -27.03 9.29 -4.84
N GLY A 283 -28.23 9.85 -4.72
CA GLY A 283 -28.44 11.09 -3.99
C GLY A 283 -28.09 10.96 -2.51
N ALA A 284 -27.18 11.80 -2.01
CA ALA A 284 -26.73 11.79 -0.62
C ALA A 284 -27.21 13.03 0.16
N PRO A 285 -27.31 12.97 1.50
CA PRO A 285 -27.83 14.10 2.30
C PRO A 285 -26.87 15.28 2.39
N THR A 286 -25.58 15.08 2.10
CA THR A 286 -24.57 16.14 2.12
C THR A 286 -23.72 16.11 0.84
N LYS A 287 -23.25 17.29 0.41
CA LYS A 287 -22.35 17.43 -0.73
C LYS A 287 -21.11 16.52 -0.63
N LYS A 288 -20.51 16.43 0.57
CA LYS A 288 -19.32 15.61 0.82
C LYS A 288 -19.58 14.12 0.66
N LEU A 289 -20.73 13.64 1.15
CA LEU A 289 -21.11 12.23 1.00
C LEU A 289 -21.41 11.90 -0.47
N ALA A 290 -22.08 12.80 -1.21
CA ALA A 290 -22.35 12.60 -2.62
C ALA A 290 -21.05 12.43 -3.44
N GLU A 291 -20.05 13.25 -3.16
CA GLU A 291 -18.73 13.14 -3.79
C GLU A 291 -18.00 11.84 -3.43
N GLN A 292 -18.12 11.39 -2.18
CA GLN A 292 -17.52 10.14 -1.72
C GLN A 292 -18.16 8.93 -2.39
N GLU A 293 -19.50 8.87 -2.43
CA GLU A 293 -20.24 7.79 -3.09
C GLU A 293 -19.95 7.75 -4.59
N ALA A 294 -19.81 8.92 -5.25
CA ALA A 294 -19.40 8.99 -6.66
C ALA A 294 -18.02 8.37 -6.89
N ALA A 295 -17.06 8.70 -6.02
CA ALA A 295 -15.70 8.17 -6.12
C ALA A 295 -15.64 6.67 -5.82
N GLU A 296 -16.43 6.18 -4.86
CA GLU A 296 -16.49 4.76 -4.52
C GLU A 296 -17.12 3.93 -5.64
N ALA A 297 -18.28 4.33 -6.14
CA ALA A 297 -18.96 3.66 -7.25
C ALA A 297 -18.07 3.59 -8.49
N ASN A 298 -17.27 4.65 -8.74
CA ASN A 298 -16.32 4.68 -9.84
C ASN A 298 -15.11 3.77 -9.60
N SER A 299 -14.55 3.74 -8.38
CA SER A 299 -13.43 2.84 -8.06
C SER A 299 -13.77 1.38 -8.37
N VAL A 300 -14.99 0.93 -8.03
CA VAL A 300 -15.45 -0.43 -8.34
C VAL A 300 -15.57 -0.63 -9.86
N ARG A 301 -16.16 0.32 -10.59
CA ARG A 301 -16.32 0.21 -12.05
C ARG A 301 -15.00 0.23 -12.80
N LEU A 302 -14.05 1.07 -12.41
CA LEU A 302 -12.71 1.09 -12.99
C LEU A 302 -12.00 -0.24 -12.79
N VAL A 303 -12.09 -0.85 -11.59
CA VAL A 303 -11.54 -2.20 -11.36
C VAL A 303 -12.18 -3.20 -12.31
N THR A 304 -13.51 -3.18 -12.49
CA THR A 304 -14.20 -4.11 -13.39
C THR A 304 -13.81 -3.90 -14.86
N PHE A 305 -13.69 -2.65 -15.31
CA PHE A 305 -13.24 -2.31 -16.66
C PHE A 305 -11.81 -2.79 -16.90
N THR A 306 -10.94 -2.61 -15.91
CA THR A 306 -9.58 -3.15 -15.93
C THR A 306 -9.54 -4.65 -15.67
N GLY A 307 -10.58 -5.29 -15.16
CA GLY A 307 -10.63 -6.76 -15.06
C GLY A 307 -10.84 -7.38 -16.44
N ALA A 308 -11.67 -6.76 -17.26
CA ALA A 308 -11.94 -7.18 -18.63
C ALA A 308 -10.72 -6.99 -19.56
N PHE A 309 -9.90 -5.95 -19.34
CA PHE A 309 -8.73 -5.64 -20.17
C PHE A 309 -7.37 -5.86 -19.49
N GLY A 310 -7.32 -5.93 -18.17
CA GLY A 310 -6.09 -5.85 -17.35
C GLY A 310 -5.52 -7.19 -16.94
N GLU A 311 -6.23 -8.31 -17.09
CA GLU A 311 -5.53 -9.62 -17.15
C GLU A 311 -4.53 -9.64 -18.33
N VAL A 312 -4.79 -8.88 -19.40
CA VAL A 312 -3.84 -8.71 -20.50
C VAL A 312 -2.68 -7.80 -20.07
N PHE A 313 -2.97 -6.66 -19.44
CA PHE A 313 -1.95 -5.64 -19.14
C PHE A 313 -1.00 -6.02 -17.98
N VAL A 314 -1.52 -6.63 -16.92
CA VAL A 314 -0.68 -7.09 -15.78
C VAL A 314 0.20 -8.27 -16.21
N LEU A 315 -0.33 -9.19 -17.02
CA LEU A 315 0.47 -10.31 -17.53
C LEU A 315 1.55 -9.83 -18.50
N VAL A 316 1.24 -8.89 -19.39
CA VAL A 316 2.23 -8.26 -20.29
C VAL A 316 3.27 -7.48 -19.48
N HIS A 317 2.88 -6.72 -18.44
CA HIS A 317 3.85 -5.97 -17.63
C HIS A 317 4.73 -6.90 -16.78
N VAL A 318 4.19 -7.97 -16.20
CA VAL A 318 4.96 -8.99 -15.48
C VAL A 318 5.88 -9.75 -16.44
N MET A 319 5.41 -10.14 -17.62
CA MET A 319 6.24 -10.79 -18.66
C MET A 319 7.38 -9.88 -19.13
N VAL A 320 7.10 -8.62 -19.45
CA VAL A 320 8.13 -7.63 -19.85
C VAL A 320 9.14 -7.39 -18.71
N SER A 321 8.68 -7.35 -17.46
CA SER A 321 9.54 -7.17 -16.29
C SER A 321 10.39 -8.40 -15.96
N CYS A 322 9.90 -9.60 -16.27
CA CYS A 322 10.63 -10.86 -16.10
C CYS A 322 11.62 -11.13 -17.25
N LEU A 323 11.32 -10.66 -18.47
CA LEU A 323 12.10 -10.96 -19.69
C LEU A 323 13.12 -9.86 -20.01
N GLY A 324 12.99 -8.65 -19.45
CA GLY A 324 13.89 -7.52 -19.66
C GLY A 324 15.29 -7.61 -19.02
N ARG A 325 15.74 -8.77 -18.51
CA ARG A 325 17.13 -8.94 -18.08
C ARG A 325 17.92 -9.65 -19.18
N PRO A 326 18.82 -8.95 -19.91
CA PRO A 326 19.66 -9.60 -20.91
C PRO A 326 20.48 -10.70 -20.24
N ARG A 327 20.35 -11.93 -20.73
CA ARG A 327 21.31 -13.00 -20.45
C ARG A 327 22.68 -12.48 -20.86
N LYS A 328 23.55 -12.15 -19.90
CA LYS A 328 24.97 -11.99 -20.19
C LYS A 328 25.42 -13.29 -20.86
N ALA A 329 25.70 -13.22 -22.16
CA ALA A 329 26.30 -14.30 -22.91
C ALA A 329 27.61 -14.66 -22.20
N LEU A 330 27.61 -15.81 -21.53
CA LEU A 330 28.82 -16.44 -21.04
C LEU A 330 29.55 -16.91 -22.30
N MET A 331 30.43 -16.06 -22.84
CA MET A 331 31.40 -16.48 -23.84
C MET A 331 32.25 -17.59 -23.21
N LEU A 332 32.01 -18.81 -23.65
CA LEU A 332 32.90 -19.93 -23.43
C LEU A 332 34.22 -19.57 -24.11
N LYS A 333 35.26 -19.38 -23.29
CA LYS A 333 36.63 -19.21 -23.75
C LYS A 333 37.10 -20.58 -24.23
N GLU A 334 37.27 -20.73 -25.55
CA GLU A 334 37.86 -21.94 -26.13
C GLU A 334 39.27 -22.16 -25.55
N PRO A 335 39.64 -23.41 -25.23
CA PRO A 335 41.00 -23.72 -24.81
C PRO A 335 41.94 -23.59 -26.01
N ALA A 336 42.97 -22.77 -25.86
CA ALA A 336 44.05 -22.67 -26.82
C ALA A 336 44.80 -24.00 -26.91
N THR A 337 44.90 -24.54 -28.12
CA THR A 337 45.86 -25.59 -28.52
C THR A 337 47.23 -25.03 -28.81
#